data_AF-X1CIE1-F1
#
_entry.id   AF-X1CIE1-F1
#
_cell.length_a   1.000
_cell.length_b   1.000
_cell.length_c   1.000
_cell.angle_alpha   90.00
_cell.angle_beta   90.00
_cell.angle_gamma   90.00
#
_symmetry.space_group_name_H-M   'P 1'
#
loop_
_entity.id
_entity.type
_entity.pdbx_description
1 polymer ?
#
loop_
_entity_poly.entity_id
_entity_poly.type
_entity_poly.pdbx_seq_one_letter_code
_entity_poly.pdbx_strand_id
1 'polypeptide(L)'
;GEHVEVGVMVQPGHSPVTYEPTPRQMAALSVADAYIRIGVPFESFWMKHIREANPDLEIIDARAGVDSSLRPEGYEKDSVRRDEDPHIWLDPTLAAEIAKTIRNYLIRTDEANSDDYRRNTEQLLDELEQLDTHIRNIFSPVSTRRFLVFHPAWGYFAEAYGLEQLVVEHEGKEPGPHALSRLVELARRKNIRTVFVQKQISSQMANTLATEIDGRVVVLDPLAADYFGNLMKVARAIADANLTPIHGSVNQFSGPPISGLK
;
A
#
# COMPACT_ATOMS: atom_id res chain seq x y z
N GLY A 1 11.41 -10.67 15.04
CA GLY A 1 12.62 -11.22 15.67
C GLY A 1 12.44 -12.71 15.84
N GLU A 2 13.27 -13.37 16.63
CA GLU A 2 13.22 -14.83 16.85
C GLU A 2 12.12 -15.28 17.84
N HIS A 3 11.57 -14.35 18.63
CA HIS A 3 10.54 -14.63 19.64
C HIS A 3 9.11 -14.81 19.09
N VAL A 4 8.93 -14.69 17.77
CA VAL A 4 7.61 -14.76 17.13
C VAL A 4 7.65 -15.64 15.89
N GLU A 5 6.62 -16.46 15.71
CA GLU A 5 6.33 -17.14 14.45
C GLU A 5 5.20 -16.39 13.74
N VAL A 6 5.44 -15.96 12.50
CA VAL A 6 4.49 -15.12 11.75
C VAL A 6 3.84 -15.93 10.63
N GLY A 7 2.52 -16.12 10.73
CA GLY A 7 1.68 -16.60 9.64
C GLY A 7 1.06 -15.45 8.85
N VAL A 8 1.01 -15.55 7.52
CA VAL A 8 0.36 -14.57 6.65
C VAL A 8 -0.93 -15.16 6.08
N MET A 9 -2.06 -14.44 6.23
CA MET A 9 -3.33 -14.88 5.67
C MET A 9 -3.40 -14.63 4.17
N VAL A 10 -3.36 -13.36 3.74
CA VAL A 10 -3.43 -13.01 2.32
C VAL A 10 -2.06 -13.23 1.69
N GLN A 11 -1.89 -14.35 1.00
CA GLN A 11 -0.62 -14.76 0.39
C GLN A 11 -0.22 -13.86 -0.80
N PRO A 12 1.09 -13.76 -1.14
CA PRO A 12 1.54 -12.97 -2.28
C PRO A 12 0.80 -13.29 -3.57
N GLY A 13 0.35 -12.26 -4.28
CA GLY A 13 -0.41 -12.39 -5.53
C GLY A 13 -1.93 -12.56 -5.35
N HIS A 14 -2.43 -12.68 -4.12
CA HIS A 14 -3.87 -12.67 -3.85
C HIS A 14 -4.37 -11.26 -3.52
N SER A 15 -5.65 -11.01 -3.82
CA SER A 15 -6.34 -9.76 -3.47
C SER A 15 -7.01 -9.88 -2.10
N PRO A 16 -6.79 -8.94 -1.16
CA PRO A 16 -7.45 -8.92 0.15
C PRO A 16 -8.93 -8.51 0.04
N VAL A 17 -9.39 -8.09 -1.13
CA VAL A 17 -10.81 -7.77 -1.39
C VAL A 17 -11.62 -9.03 -1.60
N THR A 18 -11.06 -10.02 -2.31
CA THR A 18 -11.76 -11.25 -2.72
C THR A 18 -11.15 -12.49 -2.08
N TYR A 19 -10.37 -12.33 -1.00
CA TYR A 19 -9.63 -13.44 -0.41
C TYR A 19 -10.55 -14.42 0.31
N GLU A 20 -10.32 -15.70 0.07
CA GLU A 20 -10.93 -16.80 0.80
C GLU A 20 -9.83 -17.66 1.43
N PRO A 21 -9.78 -17.79 2.78
CA PRO A 21 -8.82 -18.65 3.45
C PRO A 21 -9.03 -20.11 3.07
N THR A 22 -7.92 -20.80 2.90
CA THR A 22 -7.96 -22.25 2.74
C THR A 22 -8.32 -22.94 4.08
N PRO A 23 -8.87 -24.17 4.05
CA PRO A 23 -9.08 -24.95 5.27
C PRO A 23 -7.80 -25.13 6.10
N ARG A 24 -6.65 -25.24 5.43
CA ARG A 24 -5.34 -25.33 6.09
C ARG A 24 -5.01 -24.07 6.89
N GLN A 25 -5.30 -22.88 6.36
CA GLN A 25 -5.09 -21.63 7.09
C GLN A 25 -6.06 -21.49 8.26
N MET A 26 -7.33 -21.87 8.07
CA MET A 26 -8.30 -21.89 9.16
C MET A 26 -7.88 -22.86 10.28
N ALA A 27 -7.31 -24.01 9.93
CA ALA A 27 -6.74 -24.93 10.91
C ALA A 27 -5.51 -24.33 11.63
N ALA A 28 -4.64 -23.60 10.92
CA ALA A 28 -3.49 -22.94 11.53
C ALA A 28 -3.89 -21.86 12.55
N LEU A 29 -5.02 -21.18 12.34
CA LEU A 29 -5.56 -20.21 13.31
C LEU A 29 -5.96 -20.84 14.66
N SER A 30 -6.23 -22.15 14.70
CA SER A 30 -6.61 -22.86 15.94
C SER A 30 -5.49 -22.94 16.98
N VAL A 31 -4.24 -22.74 16.55
CA VAL A 31 -3.05 -22.77 17.42
C VAL A 31 -2.31 -21.43 17.45
N ALA A 32 -2.87 -20.40 16.82
CA ALA A 32 -2.30 -19.06 16.86
C ALA A 32 -2.69 -18.34 18.16
N ASP A 33 -1.74 -17.63 18.78
CA ASP A 33 -2.00 -16.84 19.99
C ASP A 33 -2.75 -15.53 19.66
N ALA A 34 -2.47 -14.97 18.49
CA ALA A 34 -3.02 -13.68 18.09
C ALA A 34 -3.25 -13.55 16.58
N TYR A 35 -4.17 -12.65 16.24
CA TYR A 35 -4.43 -12.19 14.89
C TYR A 35 -4.28 -10.67 14.82
N ILE A 36 -3.30 -10.21 14.03
CA ILE A 36 -3.11 -8.78 13.76
C ILE A 36 -3.93 -8.42 12.52
N ARG A 37 -4.99 -7.63 12.73
CA ARG A 37 -5.87 -7.14 11.65
C ARG A 37 -5.50 -5.73 11.22
N ILE A 38 -5.69 -5.42 9.95
CA ILE A 38 -5.44 -4.08 9.36
C ILE A 38 -6.70 -3.43 8.76
N GLY A 39 -7.85 -4.08 8.88
CA GLY A 39 -9.15 -3.59 8.43
C GLY A 39 -9.49 -3.86 6.96
N VAL A 40 -8.81 -4.78 6.27
CA VAL A 40 -9.14 -5.10 4.87
C VAL A 40 -10.49 -5.82 4.74
N PRO A 41 -11.16 -5.78 3.57
CA PRO A 41 -12.49 -6.38 3.40
C PRO A 41 -12.56 -7.86 3.77
N PHE A 42 -11.54 -8.63 3.40
CA PHE A 42 -11.38 -10.04 3.79
C PHE A 42 -11.60 -10.26 5.30
N GLU A 43 -10.93 -9.46 6.14
CA GLU A 43 -11.01 -9.60 7.59
C GLU A 43 -12.44 -9.34 8.07
N SER A 44 -13.10 -8.30 7.54
CA SER A 44 -14.48 -7.99 7.91
C SER A 44 -15.45 -9.13 7.60
N PHE A 45 -15.28 -9.78 6.44
CA PHE A 45 -16.12 -10.89 6.01
C PHE A 45 -15.86 -12.18 6.81
N TRP A 46 -14.59 -12.49 7.09
CA TRP A 46 -14.20 -13.74 7.73
C TRP A 46 -14.06 -13.67 9.25
N MET A 47 -14.09 -12.49 9.87
CA MET A 47 -13.78 -12.32 11.30
C MET A 47 -14.64 -13.20 12.20
N LYS A 48 -15.93 -13.40 11.86
CA LYS A 48 -16.80 -14.31 12.62
C LYS A 48 -16.24 -15.73 12.64
N HIS A 49 -15.92 -16.28 11.47
CA HIS A 49 -15.37 -17.64 11.34
C HIS A 49 -13.95 -17.75 11.93
N ILE A 50 -13.14 -16.69 11.85
CA ILE A 50 -11.81 -16.64 12.48
C ILE A 50 -11.94 -16.79 14.01
N ARG A 51 -12.88 -16.06 14.63
CA ARG A 51 -13.15 -16.19 16.08
C ARG A 51 -13.78 -17.52 16.47
N GLU A 52 -14.60 -18.10 15.60
CA GLU A 52 -15.17 -19.45 15.83
C GLU A 52 -14.10 -20.55 15.73
N ALA A 53 -13.09 -20.38 14.87
CA ALA A 53 -11.99 -21.32 14.73
C ALA A 53 -11.04 -21.34 15.94
N ASN A 54 -10.94 -20.22 16.66
CA ASN A 54 -10.18 -20.12 17.90
C ASN A 54 -10.78 -19.04 18.81
N PRO A 55 -11.60 -19.43 19.81
CA PRO A 55 -12.23 -18.50 20.75
C PRO A 55 -11.24 -17.74 21.64
N ASP A 56 -10.05 -18.29 21.86
CA ASP A 56 -8.99 -17.70 22.69
C ASP A 56 -8.05 -16.79 21.87
N LEU A 57 -8.23 -16.73 20.55
CA LEU A 57 -7.42 -15.91 19.65
C LEU A 57 -7.57 -14.43 19.95
N GLU A 58 -6.47 -13.79 20.34
CA GLU A 58 -6.49 -12.35 20.60
C GLU A 58 -6.49 -11.57 19.28
N ILE A 59 -7.54 -10.77 19.05
CA ILE A 59 -7.64 -9.92 17.85
C ILE A 59 -7.05 -8.54 18.14
N ILE A 60 -5.93 -8.23 17.50
CA ILE A 60 -5.21 -6.96 17.65
C ILE A 60 -5.52 -6.07 16.45
N ASP A 61 -6.15 -4.93 16.68
CA ASP A 61 -6.35 -3.93 15.64
C ASP A 61 -5.11 -3.06 15.49
N ALA A 62 -4.30 -3.32 14.45
CA ALA A 62 -3.08 -2.57 14.17
C ALA A 62 -3.34 -1.08 13.91
N ARG A 63 -4.58 -0.71 13.58
CA ARG A 63 -4.99 0.68 13.34
C ARG A 63 -5.25 1.45 14.62
N ALA A 64 -5.37 0.78 15.78
CA ALA A 64 -5.79 1.42 17.02
C ALA A 64 -4.82 2.50 17.52
N GLY A 65 -3.52 2.37 17.22
CA GLY A 65 -2.51 3.38 17.55
C GLY A 65 -2.40 4.50 16.52
N VAL A 66 -3.07 4.39 15.37
CA VAL A 66 -3.04 5.42 14.32
C VAL A 66 -4.05 6.50 14.67
N ASP A 67 -3.57 7.71 14.95
CA ASP A 67 -4.43 8.85 15.21
C ASP A 67 -5.38 9.06 14.02
N SER A 68 -6.68 9.10 14.32
CA SER A 68 -7.71 9.44 13.36
C SER A 68 -7.48 10.77 12.63
N SER A 69 -6.74 11.71 13.25
CA SER A 69 -6.36 13.00 12.65
C SER A 69 -5.27 12.87 11.58
N LEU A 70 -4.46 11.81 11.63
CA LEU A 70 -3.45 11.45 10.63
C LEU A 70 -4.06 10.63 9.47
N ARG A 71 -5.39 10.50 9.44
CA ARG A 71 -6.12 9.88 8.32
C ARG A 71 -6.58 11.01 7.37
N PRO A 72 -6.41 10.91 6.04
CA PRO A 72 -6.51 12.05 5.11
C PRO A 72 -7.84 12.79 5.07
N GLU A 73 -7.91 14.11 5.35
CA GLU A 73 -9.10 14.95 5.08
C GLU A 73 -9.27 15.25 3.57
N GLY A 74 -9.86 14.30 2.83
CA GLY A 74 -10.69 14.62 1.67
C GLY A 74 -10.25 14.11 0.30
N TYR A 75 -11.24 13.63 -0.48
CA TYR A 75 -11.40 13.76 -1.94
C TYR A 75 -12.91 13.75 -2.24
N GLU A 76 -13.33 14.35 -3.35
CA GLU A 76 -14.74 14.60 -3.72
C GLU A 76 -15.64 13.35 -3.75
N LYS A 77 -16.95 13.64 -3.69
CA LYS A 77 -18.18 12.83 -3.47
C LYS A 77 -18.34 11.44 -4.11
N ASP A 78 -17.42 10.95 -4.92
CA ASP A 78 -17.59 9.72 -5.72
C ASP A 78 -16.47 8.68 -5.51
N SER A 79 -15.88 8.58 -4.31
CA SER A 79 -14.93 7.52 -3.98
C SER A 79 -15.20 6.96 -2.57
N VAL A 80 -14.77 5.72 -2.35
CA VAL A 80 -14.94 4.93 -1.11
C VAL A 80 -14.80 5.81 0.12
N ARG A 81 -15.72 5.70 1.09
CA ARG A 81 -15.76 6.58 2.26
C ARG A 81 -14.41 6.50 2.99
N ARG A 82 -13.81 7.67 3.24
CA ARG A 82 -12.55 7.93 3.95
C ARG A 82 -12.27 7.08 5.21
N ASP A 83 -13.30 6.75 5.99
CA ASP A 83 -13.17 5.93 7.21
C ASP A 83 -12.94 4.43 6.92
N GLU A 84 -13.07 4.02 5.65
CA GLU A 84 -13.01 2.64 5.18
C GLU A 84 -11.73 2.29 4.40
N ASP A 85 -10.85 3.25 4.08
CA ASP A 85 -9.57 2.98 3.41
C ASP A 85 -8.59 2.30 4.39
N PRO A 86 -8.25 1.00 4.18
CA PRO A 86 -7.38 0.26 5.09
C PRO A 86 -5.89 0.46 4.79
N HIS A 87 -5.50 1.14 3.70
CA HIS A 87 -4.13 1.13 3.15
C HIS A 87 -3.12 2.00 3.91
N ILE A 88 -3.30 2.16 5.23
CA ILE A 88 -2.44 2.96 6.10
C ILE A 88 -0.98 2.48 6.13
N TRP A 89 -0.74 1.19 5.87
CA TRP A 89 0.61 0.64 5.88
C TRP A 89 1.49 1.20 4.75
N LEU A 90 0.92 1.87 3.74
CA LEU A 90 1.68 2.45 2.63
C LEU A 90 2.24 3.85 2.94
N ASP A 91 1.93 4.43 4.09
CA ASP A 91 2.61 5.60 4.64
C ASP A 91 3.63 5.13 5.70
N PRO A 92 4.95 5.37 5.53
CA PRO A 92 5.96 4.98 6.51
C PRO A 92 5.71 5.55 7.93
N THR A 93 5.12 6.73 8.03
CA THR A 93 4.79 7.37 9.32
C THR A 93 3.68 6.61 10.03
N LEU A 94 2.67 6.14 9.30
CA LEU A 94 1.58 5.34 9.88
C LEU A 94 2.02 3.89 10.11
N ALA A 95 2.91 3.35 9.28
CA ALA A 95 3.55 2.06 9.51
C ALA A 95 4.36 2.04 10.83
N ALA A 96 4.98 3.15 11.19
CA ALA A 96 5.63 3.32 12.50
C ALA A 96 4.62 3.23 13.66
N GLU A 97 3.43 3.80 13.55
CA GLU A 97 2.38 3.67 14.56
C GLU A 97 1.80 2.25 14.66
N ILE A 98 1.67 1.56 13.52
CA ILE A 98 1.34 0.12 13.47
C ILE A 98 2.41 -0.68 14.23
N ALA A 99 3.70 -0.44 13.97
CA ALA A 99 4.79 -1.14 14.63
C ALA A 99 4.79 -0.92 16.15
N LYS A 100 4.53 0.32 16.61
CA LYS A 100 4.39 0.63 18.05
C LYS A 100 3.21 -0.11 18.68
N THR A 101 2.09 -0.22 17.97
CA THR A 101 0.89 -0.96 18.43
C THR A 101 1.22 -2.45 18.63
N ILE A 102 1.88 -3.07 17.64
CA ILE A 102 2.30 -4.47 17.70
C ILE A 102 3.33 -4.69 18.81
N ARG A 103 4.32 -3.79 18.95
CA ARG A 103 5.31 -3.84 20.04
C ARG A 103 4.63 -3.83 21.41
N ASN A 104 3.66 -2.94 21.62
CA ASN A 104 2.97 -2.83 22.92
C ASN A 104 2.19 -4.12 23.24
N TYR A 105 1.61 -4.76 22.22
CA TYR A 105 1.02 -6.08 22.36
C TYR A 105 2.06 -7.12 22.79
N LEU A 106 3.15 -7.26 22.03
CA LEU A 106 4.20 -8.25 22.28
C LEU A 106 4.83 -8.11 23.67
N ILE A 107 5.10 -6.87 24.12
CA ILE A 107 5.63 -6.61 25.47
C ILE A 107 4.63 -7.03 26.55
N ARG A 108 3.33 -6.82 26.33
CA ARG A 108 2.30 -7.21 27.30
C ARG A 108 2.17 -8.72 27.40
N THR A 109 2.28 -9.44 26.29
CA THR A 109 2.08 -10.90 26.25
C THR A 109 3.35 -11.69 26.55
N ASP A 110 4.52 -11.09 26.35
CA ASP A 110 5.83 -11.72 26.52
C ASP A 110 6.82 -10.72 27.14
N GLU A 111 6.59 -10.41 28.42
CA GLU A 111 7.36 -9.42 29.18
C GLU A 111 8.85 -9.80 29.28
N ALA A 112 9.16 -11.10 29.31
CA ALA A 112 10.52 -11.61 29.42
C ALA A 112 11.43 -11.17 28.27
N ASN A 113 10.86 -10.94 27.07
CA ASN A 113 11.59 -10.49 25.89
C ASN A 113 11.33 -9.01 25.55
N SER A 114 10.82 -8.23 26.50
CA SER A 114 10.40 -6.85 26.26
C SER A 114 11.51 -5.92 25.75
N ASP A 115 12.76 -6.09 26.22
CA ASP A 115 13.90 -5.31 25.76
C ASP A 115 14.22 -5.56 24.28
N ASP A 116 14.07 -6.79 23.82
CA ASP A 116 14.27 -7.16 22.42
C ASP A 116 13.18 -6.57 21.53
N TYR A 117 11.92 -6.59 21.97
CA TYR A 117 10.83 -5.94 21.25
C TYR A 117 11.03 -4.42 21.15
N ARG A 118 11.48 -3.76 22.22
CA ARG A 118 11.79 -2.33 22.21
C ARG A 118 12.92 -2.01 21.24
N ARG A 119 14.06 -2.68 21.37
CA ARG A 119 15.23 -2.47 20.52
C ARG A 119 14.94 -2.69 19.05
N ASN A 120 14.27 -3.80 18.71
CA ASN A 120 13.92 -4.11 17.33
C ASN A 120 12.92 -3.10 16.74
N THR A 121 11.97 -2.62 17.56
CA THR A 121 11.02 -1.60 17.10
C THR A 121 11.70 -0.26 16.92
N GLU A 122 12.58 0.16 17.82
CA GLU A 122 13.35 1.41 17.68
C GLU A 122 14.18 1.40 16.40
N GLN A 123 14.88 0.30 16.10
CA GLN A 123 15.58 0.16 14.83
C GLN A 123 14.64 0.30 13.62
N LEU A 124 13.48 -0.36 13.65
CA LEU A 124 12.50 -0.27 12.57
C LEU A 124 11.96 1.16 12.40
N LEU A 125 11.76 1.89 13.50
CA LEU A 125 11.29 3.28 13.46
C LEU A 125 12.33 4.19 12.79
N ASP A 126 13.61 4.03 13.10
CA ASP A 126 14.71 4.77 12.47
C ASP A 126 14.79 4.46 10.96
N GLU A 127 14.61 3.21 10.57
CA GLU A 127 14.59 2.79 9.15
C GLU A 127 13.39 3.38 8.39
N LEU A 128 12.22 3.46 9.02
CA LEU A 128 11.01 4.06 8.44
C LEU A 128 11.14 5.60 8.30
N GLU A 129 11.74 6.27 9.28
CA GLU A 129 12.03 7.72 9.20
C GLU A 129 13.02 8.02 8.06
N GLN A 130 14.06 7.20 7.92
CA GLN A 130 14.98 7.30 6.79
C GLN A 130 14.25 7.07 5.47
N LEU A 131 13.39 6.05 5.38
CA LEU A 131 12.60 5.79 4.18
C LEU A 131 11.73 6.99 3.78
N ASP A 132 10.97 7.55 4.72
CA ASP A 132 10.17 8.76 4.50
C ASP A 132 11.02 9.92 3.98
N THR A 133 12.16 10.19 4.63
CA THR A 133 13.09 11.24 4.21
C THR A 133 13.57 11.04 2.77
N HIS A 134 13.94 9.81 2.40
CA HIS A 134 14.37 9.50 1.04
C HIS A 134 13.24 9.70 0.02
N ILE A 135 12.01 9.30 0.35
CA ILE A 135 10.86 9.46 -0.55
C ILE A 135 10.52 10.95 -0.73
N ARG A 136 10.54 11.75 0.34
CA ARG A 136 10.38 13.22 0.25
C ARG A 136 11.43 13.84 -0.67
N ASN A 137 12.68 13.40 -0.57
CA ASN A 137 13.76 13.88 -1.44
C ASN A 137 13.53 13.52 -2.91
N ILE A 138 13.03 12.31 -3.21
CA ILE A 138 12.65 11.89 -4.57
C ILE A 138 11.60 12.84 -5.16
N PHE A 139 10.63 13.27 -4.37
CA PHE A 139 9.57 14.15 -4.84
C PHE A 139 9.92 15.64 -4.79
N SER A 140 10.99 16.05 -4.10
CA SER A 140 11.39 17.47 -4.01
C SER A 140 11.54 18.21 -5.35
N PRO A 141 12.11 17.62 -6.45
CA PRO A 141 12.19 18.31 -7.74
C PRO A 141 10.90 18.18 -8.58
N VAL A 142 9.91 17.41 -8.13
CA VAL A 142 8.73 17.06 -8.93
C VAL A 142 7.67 18.15 -8.78
N SER A 143 7.40 18.87 -9.87
CA SER A 143 6.35 19.91 -9.92
C SER A 143 4.96 19.33 -10.18
N THR A 144 4.88 18.29 -11.01
CA THR A 144 3.60 17.61 -11.30
C THR A 144 3.35 16.55 -10.24
N ARG A 145 2.27 16.72 -9.48
CA ARG A 145 1.98 15.89 -8.32
C ARG A 145 0.80 14.94 -8.58
N ARG A 146 0.70 14.34 -9.77
CA ARG A 146 -0.49 13.55 -10.15
C ARG A 146 -0.11 12.18 -10.68
N PHE A 147 -0.90 11.17 -10.37
CA PHE A 147 -0.74 9.85 -10.95
C PHE A 147 -2.07 9.13 -11.06
N LEU A 148 -2.20 8.33 -12.12
CA LEU A 148 -3.43 7.58 -12.41
C LEU A 148 -3.24 6.13 -11.98
N VAL A 149 -4.06 5.66 -11.03
CA VAL A 149 -4.07 4.29 -10.55
C VAL A 149 -5.36 3.60 -10.95
N PHE A 150 -5.32 2.28 -11.08
CA PHE A 150 -6.54 1.51 -11.26
C PHE A 150 -7.33 1.44 -9.96
N HIS A 151 -6.75 0.82 -8.93
CA HIS A 151 -7.35 0.66 -7.61
C HIS A 151 -6.81 1.69 -6.61
N PRO A 152 -7.68 2.26 -5.75
CA PRO A 152 -7.30 3.35 -4.86
C PRO A 152 -6.53 2.92 -3.60
N ALA A 153 -5.42 2.20 -3.75
CA ALA A 153 -4.61 1.77 -2.61
C ALA A 153 -3.63 2.84 -2.09
N TRP A 154 -3.27 3.84 -2.89
CA TRP A 154 -2.13 4.72 -2.58
C TRP A 154 -2.55 6.06 -1.97
N GLY A 155 -3.75 6.15 -1.38
CA GLY A 155 -4.30 7.41 -0.83
C GLY A 155 -3.41 8.03 0.26
N TYR A 156 -3.07 7.24 1.29
CA TYR A 156 -2.18 7.67 2.38
C TYR A 156 -0.77 8.03 1.87
N PHE A 157 -0.20 7.21 0.97
CA PHE A 157 1.07 7.51 0.33
C PHE A 157 1.00 8.83 -0.45
N ALA A 158 -0.09 9.07 -1.17
CA ALA A 158 -0.28 10.28 -1.94
C ALA A 158 -0.31 11.52 -1.04
N GLU A 159 -1.08 11.48 0.05
CA GLU A 159 -1.14 12.58 1.01
C GLU A 159 0.24 12.87 1.63
N ALA A 160 0.93 11.85 2.13
CA ALA A 160 2.23 11.99 2.81
C ALA A 160 3.29 12.73 1.98
N TYR A 161 3.20 12.63 0.65
CA TYR A 161 4.17 13.23 -0.28
C TYR A 161 3.56 14.33 -1.18
N GLY A 162 2.37 14.83 -0.83
CA GLY A 162 1.72 15.93 -1.52
C GLY A 162 1.34 15.61 -2.97
N LEU A 163 0.90 14.39 -3.23
CA LEU A 163 0.45 13.86 -4.52
C LEU A 163 -1.10 13.79 -4.57
N GLU A 164 -1.63 13.82 -5.78
CA GLU A 164 -3.05 13.66 -6.11
C GLU A 164 -3.19 12.35 -6.90
N GLN A 165 -3.82 11.36 -6.28
CA GLN A 165 -4.17 10.10 -6.91
C GLN A 165 -5.46 10.26 -7.72
N LEU A 166 -5.42 9.93 -9.01
CA LEU A 166 -6.60 9.78 -9.85
C LEU A 166 -6.94 8.29 -9.97
N VAL A 167 -8.21 7.93 -9.82
CA VAL A 167 -8.65 6.53 -9.72
C VAL A 167 -9.49 6.16 -10.94
N VAL A 168 -9.21 5.00 -11.54
CA VAL A 168 -9.96 4.47 -12.70
C VAL A 168 -11.14 3.61 -12.26
N GLU A 169 -10.94 2.76 -11.26
CA GLU A 169 -11.96 1.89 -10.68
C GLU A 169 -12.92 2.69 -9.79
N HIS A 170 -14.19 2.29 -9.75
CA HIS A 170 -15.17 2.83 -8.80
C HIS A 170 -15.89 1.66 -8.11
N GLU A 171 -15.81 1.60 -6.77
CA GLU A 171 -16.45 0.57 -5.93
C GLU A 171 -16.14 -0.90 -6.31
N GLY A 172 -14.88 -1.25 -6.60
CA GLY A 172 -14.57 -2.64 -6.98
C GLY A 172 -14.89 -2.99 -8.43
N LYS A 173 -15.42 -2.04 -9.22
CA LYS A 173 -15.92 -2.29 -10.57
C LYS A 173 -15.14 -1.53 -11.63
N GLU A 174 -14.95 -2.19 -12.76
CA GLU A 174 -14.37 -1.57 -13.94
C GLU A 174 -15.28 -0.44 -14.46
N PRO A 175 -14.70 0.68 -14.93
CA PRO A 175 -15.49 1.77 -15.49
C PRO A 175 -16.17 1.34 -16.79
N GLY A 176 -17.43 1.73 -16.96
CA GLY A 176 -18.12 1.58 -18.24
C GLY A 176 -17.51 2.46 -19.35
N PRO A 177 -17.87 2.25 -20.63
CA PRO A 177 -17.23 2.93 -21.78
C PRO A 177 -17.24 4.46 -21.68
N HIS A 178 -18.32 5.06 -21.19
CA HIS A 178 -18.40 6.50 -20.99
C HIS A 178 -17.46 7.03 -19.90
N ALA A 179 -17.30 6.28 -18.81
CA ALA A 179 -16.38 6.64 -17.74
C ALA A 179 -14.92 6.51 -18.21
N LEU A 180 -14.60 5.45 -18.97
CA LEU A 180 -13.29 5.28 -19.59
C LEU A 180 -12.96 6.45 -20.54
N SER A 181 -13.89 6.86 -21.40
CA SER A 181 -13.68 8.00 -22.30
C SER A 181 -13.36 9.30 -21.53
N ARG A 182 -14.12 9.59 -20.45
CA ARG A 182 -13.84 10.75 -19.59
C ARG A 182 -12.45 10.67 -18.93
N LEU A 183 -12.02 9.49 -18.53
CA LEU A 183 -10.68 9.27 -17.96
C LEU A 183 -9.58 9.46 -19.00
N VAL A 184 -9.75 8.97 -20.23
CA VAL A 184 -8.82 9.21 -21.34
C VAL A 184 -8.68 10.71 -21.61
N GLU A 185 -9.80 11.42 -21.70
CA GLU A 185 -9.79 12.87 -21.91
C GLU A 185 -9.13 13.61 -20.74
N LEU A 186 -9.43 13.21 -19.50
CA LEU A 186 -8.82 13.79 -18.30
C LEU A 186 -7.31 13.59 -18.30
N ALA A 187 -6.84 12.37 -18.59
CA ALA A 187 -5.44 12.03 -18.65
C ALA A 187 -4.72 12.83 -19.74
N ARG A 188 -5.30 12.94 -20.95
CA ARG A 188 -4.76 13.78 -22.03
C ARG A 188 -4.67 15.25 -21.62
N ARG A 189 -5.75 15.83 -21.06
CA ARG A 189 -5.77 17.23 -20.59
C ARG A 189 -4.74 17.49 -19.49
N LYS A 190 -4.54 16.54 -18.58
CA LYS A 190 -3.57 16.63 -17.48
C LYS A 190 -2.16 16.13 -17.86
N ASN A 191 -1.92 15.78 -19.14
CA ASN A 191 -0.66 15.22 -19.65
C ASN A 191 -0.17 13.97 -18.89
N ILE A 192 -1.08 13.14 -18.41
CA ILE A 192 -0.76 11.88 -17.74
C ILE A 192 -0.55 10.80 -18.81
N ARG A 193 0.61 10.14 -18.79
CA ARG A 193 0.99 9.06 -19.72
C ARG A 193 1.31 7.73 -19.06
N THR A 194 1.18 7.64 -17.74
CA THR A 194 1.44 6.41 -17.01
C THR A 194 0.18 5.98 -16.28
N VAL A 195 -0.23 4.74 -16.52
CA VAL A 195 -1.32 4.06 -15.78
C VAL A 195 -0.67 3.09 -14.82
N PHE A 196 -0.89 3.29 -13.52
CA PHE A 196 -0.41 2.40 -12.49
C PHE A 196 -1.46 1.34 -12.16
N VAL A 197 -1.06 0.07 -12.16
CA VAL A 197 -1.94 -1.07 -11.87
C VAL A 197 -1.41 -1.88 -10.71
N GLN A 198 -2.31 -2.54 -9.99
CA GLN A 198 -1.93 -3.57 -9.03
C GLN A 198 -1.63 -4.88 -9.76
N LYS A 199 -0.72 -5.68 -9.21
CA LYS A 199 -0.36 -7.00 -9.74
C LYS A 199 -1.55 -7.97 -9.81
N GLN A 200 -2.55 -7.76 -8.96
CA GLN A 200 -3.71 -8.62 -8.75
C GLN A 200 -4.89 -8.32 -9.70
N ILE A 201 -4.83 -7.24 -10.50
CA ILE A 201 -5.94 -6.79 -11.36
C ILE A 201 -5.64 -7.07 -12.84
N SER A 202 -6.67 -7.46 -13.60
CA SER A 202 -6.60 -7.69 -15.05
C SER A 202 -6.02 -6.47 -15.79
N SER A 203 -4.95 -6.68 -16.55
CA SER A 203 -4.23 -5.61 -17.25
C SER A 203 -4.91 -5.11 -18.53
N GLN A 204 -6.00 -5.73 -18.98
CA GLN A 204 -6.57 -5.43 -20.31
C GLN A 204 -7.10 -4.00 -20.40
N MET A 205 -7.89 -3.55 -19.43
CA MET A 205 -8.41 -2.18 -19.41
C MET A 205 -7.30 -1.14 -19.26
N ALA A 206 -6.31 -1.40 -18.40
CA ALA A 206 -5.17 -0.53 -18.22
C ALA A 206 -4.33 -0.40 -19.50
N ASN A 207 -4.16 -1.50 -20.26
CA ASN A 207 -3.50 -1.48 -21.56
C ASN A 207 -4.28 -0.68 -22.59
N THR A 208 -5.62 -0.81 -22.63
CA THR A 208 -6.48 0.02 -23.48
C THR A 208 -6.32 1.50 -23.14
N LEU A 209 -6.41 1.85 -21.86
CA LEU A 209 -6.25 3.22 -21.39
C LEU A 209 -4.86 3.78 -21.71
N ALA A 210 -3.80 3.01 -21.46
CA ALA A 210 -2.43 3.40 -21.79
C ALA A 210 -2.26 3.63 -23.30
N THR A 211 -2.84 2.78 -24.14
CA THR A 211 -2.81 2.95 -25.60
C THR A 211 -3.50 4.23 -26.04
N GLU A 212 -4.70 4.51 -25.49
CA GLU A 212 -5.47 5.71 -25.81
C GLU A 212 -4.77 7.01 -25.37
N ILE A 213 -3.92 6.98 -24.35
CA ILE A 213 -3.21 8.17 -23.87
C ILE A 213 -1.77 8.28 -24.40
N ASP A 214 -1.38 7.43 -25.38
CA ASP A 214 0.01 7.33 -25.86
C ASP A 214 1.01 7.15 -24.70
N GLY A 215 0.67 6.20 -23.84
CA GLY A 215 1.28 5.99 -22.54
C GLY A 215 1.73 4.55 -22.31
N ARG A 216 2.04 4.27 -21.04
CA ARG A 216 2.53 2.96 -20.59
C ARG A 216 1.82 2.52 -19.32
N VAL A 217 1.80 1.20 -19.12
CA VAL A 217 1.35 0.59 -17.85
C VAL A 217 2.57 0.33 -16.97
N VAL A 218 2.45 0.63 -15.68
CA VAL A 218 3.45 0.30 -14.65
C VAL A 218 2.76 -0.44 -13.52
N VAL A 219 3.35 -1.53 -13.06
CA VAL A 219 2.82 -2.30 -11.93
C VAL A 219 3.37 -1.74 -10.62
N LEU A 220 2.47 -1.43 -9.67
CA LEU A 220 2.80 -1.14 -8.28
C LEU A 220 2.20 -2.24 -7.40
N ASP A 221 2.96 -2.73 -6.42
CA ASP A 221 2.52 -3.82 -5.55
C ASP A 221 2.31 -3.30 -4.11
N PRO A 222 1.06 -3.07 -3.67
CA PRO A 222 0.80 -2.59 -2.31
C PRO A 222 1.02 -3.67 -1.24
N LEU A 223 1.26 -4.93 -1.63
CA LEU A 223 1.42 -6.07 -0.73
C LEU A 223 2.80 -6.73 -0.88
N ALA A 224 3.77 -6.01 -1.44
CA ALA A 224 5.13 -6.52 -1.60
C ALA A 224 5.77 -6.82 -0.24
N ALA A 225 6.38 -8.01 -0.11
CA ALA A 225 7.09 -8.42 1.10
C ALA A 225 8.36 -7.59 1.37
N ASP A 226 9.08 -7.19 0.31
CA ASP A 226 10.19 -6.22 0.38
C ASP A 226 9.61 -4.80 0.54
N TYR A 227 9.17 -4.47 1.75
CA TYR A 227 8.44 -3.23 2.05
C TYR A 227 9.23 -1.98 1.67
N PHE A 228 10.47 -1.86 2.17
CA PHE A 228 11.34 -0.70 1.92
C PHE A 228 11.72 -0.55 0.46
N GLY A 229 12.19 -1.64 -0.17
CA GLY A 229 12.55 -1.63 -1.58
C GLY A 229 11.36 -1.35 -2.47
N ASN A 230 10.16 -1.83 -2.10
CA ASN A 230 8.93 -1.55 -2.83
C ASN A 230 8.51 -0.08 -2.76
N LEU A 231 8.44 0.53 -1.56
CA LEU A 231 8.04 1.94 -1.46
C LEU A 231 9.03 2.87 -2.16
N MET A 232 10.33 2.55 -2.15
CA MET A 232 11.32 3.27 -2.96
C MET A 232 11.09 3.11 -4.47
N LYS A 233 10.74 1.90 -4.94
CA LYS A 233 10.39 1.66 -6.36
C LYS A 233 9.13 2.42 -6.75
N VAL A 234 8.10 2.43 -5.90
CA VAL A 234 6.86 3.18 -6.09
C VAL A 234 7.15 4.67 -6.22
N ALA A 235 7.90 5.24 -5.26
CA ALA A 235 8.25 6.65 -5.26
C ALA A 235 8.96 7.07 -6.56
N ARG A 236 9.98 6.30 -6.97
CA ARG A 236 10.72 6.55 -8.21
C ARG A 236 9.83 6.41 -9.44
N ALA A 237 9.00 5.37 -9.51
CA ALA A 237 8.11 5.17 -10.65
C ALA A 237 7.11 6.33 -10.83
N ILE A 238 6.56 6.85 -9.73
CA ILE A 238 5.66 8.01 -9.75
C ILE A 238 6.44 9.28 -10.09
N ALA A 239 7.62 9.49 -9.51
CA ALA A 239 8.46 10.66 -9.80
C ALA A 239 8.89 10.69 -11.28
N ASP A 240 9.39 9.58 -11.82
CA ASP A 240 9.80 9.46 -13.24
C ASP A 240 8.62 9.74 -14.19
N ALA A 241 7.43 9.24 -13.85
CA ALA A 241 6.22 9.51 -14.61
C ALA A 241 5.82 11.00 -14.61
N ASN A 242 6.27 11.77 -13.62
CA ASN A 242 5.96 13.19 -13.45
C ASN A 242 7.12 14.14 -13.83
N LEU A 243 8.35 13.63 -13.96
CA LEU A 243 9.53 14.39 -14.40
C LEU A 243 9.74 14.36 -15.92
N THR A 244 9.24 13.33 -16.61
CA THR A 244 9.46 13.17 -18.04
C THR A 244 8.75 14.29 -18.83
N PRO A 245 9.48 15.17 -19.55
CA PRO A 245 8.87 16.29 -20.26
C PRO A 245 8.03 15.87 -21.46
N ILE A 246 7.08 16.76 -21.76
CA ILE A 246 6.25 16.81 -22.95
C ILE A 246 7.19 17.02 -24.16
N HIS A 247 7.29 16.01 -25.03
CA HIS A 247 8.07 15.90 -26.28
C HIS A 247 9.51 15.37 -26.20
N GLY A 248 9.70 14.20 -26.84
CA GLY A 248 10.84 13.95 -27.73
C GLY A 248 12.09 13.33 -27.12
N SER A 249 12.50 12.20 -27.70
CA SER A 249 13.79 11.51 -27.60
C SER A 249 14.15 10.85 -26.26
N VAL A 250 14.18 9.53 -26.34
CA VAL A 250 14.98 8.60 -25.53
C VAL A 250 16.34 9.21 -25.22
N ASN A 251 16.68 9.34 -23.94
CA ASN A 251 18.06 9.23 -23.51
C ASN A 251 18.13 8.30 -22.31
N GLN A 252 18.86 7.21 -22.50
CA GLN A 252 19.19 6.23 -21.49
C GLN A 252 20.01 6.92 -20.40
N PHE A 253 19.42 7.07 -19.20
CA PHE A 253 20.21 7.35 -18.01
C PHE A 253 20.69 6.03 -17.42
N SER A 254 21.92 5.66 -17.80
CA SER A 254 22.73 4.67 -17.08
C SER A 254 23.30 5.32 -15.82
N GLY A 255 22.56 5.24 -14.71
CA GLY A 255 23.11 5.50 -13.37
C GLY A 255 24.11 4.40 -12.97
N PRO A 256 25.16 4.71 -12.19
CA PRO A 256 26.16 3.72 -11.81
C PRO A 256 25.57 2.69 -10.83
N PRO A 257 26.09 1.45 -10.81
CA PRO A 257 25.62 0.43 -9.89
C PRO A 257 25.89 0.84 -8.45
N ILE A 258 24.87 0.73 -7.60
CA ILE A 258 25.00 0.86 -6.15
C ILE A 258 25.75 -0.38 -5.66
N SER A 259 27.05 -0.23 -5.43
CA SER A 259 27.84 -1.15 -4.62
C SER A 259 27.80 -0.67 -3.17
N GLY A 260 27.31 -1.51 -2.25
CA GLY A 260 27.60 -1.36 -0.83
C GLY A 260 26.39 -1.26 0.08
N LEU A 261 25.67 -2.37 0.24
CA LEU A 261 25.13 -2.76 1.53
C LEU A 261 25.57 -4.21 1.75
N LYS A 262 26.53 -4.38 2.67
CA LYS A 262 26.81 -5.66 3.33
C LYS A 262 25.98 -5.69 4.60
#